data_AF-A0A383CGM2-F1
#
_entry.id   AF-A0A383CGM2-F1
#
_cell.length_a   1.000
_cell.length_b   1.000
_cell.length_c   1.000
_cell.angle_alpha   90.00
_cell.angle_beta   90.00
_cell.angle_gamma   90.00
#
_symmetry.space_group_name_H-M   'P 1'
#
loop_
_entity.id
_entity.type
_entity.pdbx_description
1 polymer ?
#
loop_
_entity_poly.entity_id
_entity_poly.type
_entity_poly.pdbx_seq_one_letter_code
_entity_poly.pdbx_strand_id
1 'polypeptide(L)' 'NIIGKSKKHCENANENYFRHMFVALKISCGLFRAGLMAFVHSIIPAFFEKGASTKIINLYNYLNSKKRIKDEN' A
#
# COMPACT_ATOMS: atom_id res chain seq x y z
N ASN A 1 -22.46 2.78 -14.09
CA ASN A 1 -21.58 3.98 -14.14
C ASN A 1 -20.42 3.79 -13.15
N ILE A 2 -19.18 4.01 -13.59
CA ILE A 2 -17.95 3.95 -12.76
C ILE A 2 -18.01 4.93 -11.59
N ILE A 3 -18.51 6.14 -11.81
CA ILE A 3 -18.59 7.20 -10.78
C ILE A 3 -19.43 6.73 -9.59
N GLY A 4 -20.57 6.09 -9.86
CA GLY A 4 -21.44 5.53 -8.82
C GLY A 4 -20.77 4.39 -8.04
N LYS A 5 -19.98 3.54 -8.70
CA LYS A 5 -19.21 2.47 -8.03
C LYS A 5 -18.12 3.05 -7.12
N SER A 6 -17.38 4.06 -7.59
CA SER A 6 -16.35 4.73 -6.79
C SER A 6 -16.93 5.41 -5.54
N LYS A 7 -18.08 6.08 -5.68
CA LYS A 7 -18.79 6.69 -4.54
C LYS A 7 -19.22 5.64 -3.51
N LYS A 8 -19.86 4.56 -3.96
CA LYS A 8 -20.27 3.44 -3.09
C LYS A 8 -19.09 2.78 -2.38
N HIS A 9 -17.95 2.64 -3.06
CA HIS A 9 -16.73 2.09 -2.44
C HIS A 9 -16.21 2.98 -1.30
N CYS A 10 -16.13 4.29 -1.54
CA CYS A 10 -15.71 5.26 -0.52
C CYS A 10 -16.67 5.27 0.69
N GLU A 11 -17.99 5.21 0.44
CA GLU A 11 -19.02 5.10 1.47
C GLU A 11 -18.87 3.82 2.30
N ASN A 12 -18.68 2.66 1.66
CA ASN A 12 -18.47 1.36 2.32
C ASN A 12 -17.17 1.30 3.14
N ALA A 13 -16.16 2.08 2.73
CA ALA A 13 -14.92 2.25 3.48
C ALA A 13 -15.06 3.29 4.60
N ASN A 14 -16.17 4.03 4.66
CA ASN A 14 -16.41 5.16 5.53
C ASN A 14 -15.30 6.24 5.39
N GLU A 15 -14.92 6.52 4.14
CA GLU A 15 -13.82 7.44 3.80
C GLU A 15 -14.21 8.46 2.72
N ASN A 16 -13.65 9.66 2.83
CA ASN A 16 -13.70 10.63 1.74
C ASN A 16 -12.81 10.15 0.58
N TYR A 17 -13.24 10.40 -0.66
CA TYR A 17 -12.50 10.08 -1.89
C TYR A 17 -11.04 10.49 -1.83
N PHE A 18 -10.72 11.73 -1.45
CA PHE A 18 -9.34 12.21 -1.41
C PHE A 18 -8.51 11.47 -0.37
N ARG A 19 -9.08 11.17 0.79
CA ARG A 19 -8.41 10.39 1.83
C ARG A 19 -8.10 8.98 1.32
N HIS A 20 -9.06 8.34 0.66
CA HIS A 20 -8.88 7.03 0.07
C HIS A 20 -7.81 7.03 -1.03
N MET A 21 -7.85 8.02 -1.93
CA MET A 21 -6.87 8.25 -2.98
C MET A 21 -5.45 8.43 -2.42
N PHE A 22 -5.27 9.32 -1.43
CA PHE A 22 -3.94 9.56 -0.84
C PHE A 22 -3.38 8.31 -0.17
N VAL A 23 -4.22 7.50 0.48
CA VAL A 23 -3.77 6.24 1.06
C VAL A 23 -3.35 5.24 -0.03
N ALA A 24 -4.18 5.06 -1.07
CA ALA A 24 -3.85 4.19 -2.19
C ALA A 24 -2.54 4.63 -2.87
N LEU A 25 -2.34 5.94 -3.07
CA LEU A 25 -1.11 6.49 -3.64
C LEU A 25 0.10 6.24 -2.74
N LYS A 26 -0.04 6.43 -1.42
CA LYS A 26 1.03 6.13 -0.45
C LYS A 26 1.42 4.65 -0.48
N ILE A 27 0.44 3.76 -0.60
CA ILE A 27 0.63 2.30 -0.72
C ILE A 27 1.37 1.98 -2.02
N SER A 28 0.89 2.51 -3.14
CA SER A 28 1.51 2.33 -4.46
C SER A 28 2.98 2.79 -4.47
N CYS A 29 3.27 4.00 -4.00
CA CYS A 29 4.64 4.50 -3.90
C CYS A 29 5.51 3.68 -2.94
N GLY A 30 4.94 3.17 -1.85
CA GLY A 30 5.62 2.29 -0.90
C GLY A 30 6.04 0.97 -1.53
N LEU A 31 5.12 0.32 -2.24
CA LEU A 31 5.36 -0.93 -2.97
C LEU A 31 6.34 -0.73 -4.12
N PHE A 32 6.20 0.34 -4.90
CA PHE A 32 7.12 0.65 -5.98
C PHE A 32 8.56 0.80 -5.46
N ARG A 33 8.75 1.51 -4.35
CA ARG A 33 10.07 1.64 -3.70
C ARG A 33 10.60 0.31 -3.18
N ALA A 34 9.75 -0.52 -2.57
CA ALA A 34 10.14 -1.85 -2.11
C ALA A 34 10.57 -2.74 -3.30
N GLY A 35 9.82 -2.71 -4.40
CA GLY A 35 10.16 -3.40 -5.64
C GLY A 35 11.47 -2.92 -6.24
N LEU A 36 11.72 -1.60 -6.28
CA LEU A 36 12.99 -1.06 -6.74
C LEU A 36 14.16 -1.50 -5.86
N MET A 37 13.99 -1.51 -4.54
CA MET A 37 15.00 -2.02 -3.61
C MET A 37 15.30 -3.50 -3.85
N ALA A 38 14.26 -4.33 -4.01
CA ALA A 38 14.41 -5.75 -4.30
C ALA A 38 15.08 -5.99 -5.66
N PHE A 39 14.74 -5.19 -6.67
CA PHE A 39 15.36 -5.23 -7.98
C PHE A 39 16.85 -4.91 -7.90
N VAL A 40 17.25 -3.80 -7.24
CA VAL A 40 18.67 -3.47 -7.06
C VAL A 40 19.39 -4.56 -6.26
N HIS A 41 18.78 -5.07 -5.19
CA HIS A 41 19.34 -6.16 -4.38
C HIS A 41 19.54 -7.45 -5.19
N SER A 42 18.66 -7.74 -6.16
CA SER A 42 18.80 -8.93 -7.03
C SER A 42 20.02 -8.86 -7.95
N ILE A 43 20.47 -7.65 -8.28
CA ILE A 43 21.68 -7.41 -9.09
C ILE A 43 22.91 -7.29 -8.19
N ILE A 44 22.77 -6.59 -7.05
CA ILE A 44 23.84 -6.32 -6.09
C ILE A 44 23.33 -6.66 -4.68
N PRO A 45 23.55 -7.89 -4.19
CA PRO A 45 23.02 -8.35 -2.91
C PRO A 45 23.46 -7.53 -1.70
N ALA A 46 24.62 -6.86 -1.76
CA ALA A 46 25.09 -6.00 -0.67
C ALA A 46 24.21 -4.74 -0.47
N PHE A 47 23.40 -4.35 -1.46
CA PHE A 47 22.49 -3.21 -1.32
C PHE A 47 21.10 -3.65 -0.85
N PHE A 48 20.54 -2.87 0.08
CA PHE A 48 19.18 -3.04 0.58
C PHE A 48 18.86 -4.44 1.15
N GLU A 49 19.83 -5.12 1.78
CA GLU A 49 19.71 -6.50 2.33
C GLU A 49 18.38 -6.78 3.07
N LYS A 50 17.89 -5.80 3.84
CA LYS A 50 16.57 -5.87 4.51
C LYS A 50 15.63 -4.74 4.11
N GLY A 51 16.02 -3.90 3.15
CA GLY A 51 15.31 -2.69 2.79
C GLY A 51 13.92 -2.96 2.22
N ALA A 52 13.83 -3.88 1.26
CA ALA A 52 12.57 -4.25 0.61
C ALA A 52 11.59 -4.88 1.61
N SER A 53 12.03 -5.88 2.37
CA SER A 53 11.20 -6.60 3.34
C SER A 53 10.73 -5.68 4.47
N THR A 54 11.62 -4.86 5.06
CA THR A 54 11.24 -3.85 6.05
C THR A 54 10.21 -2.87 5.50
N LYS A 55 10.32 -2.46 4.23
CA LYS A 55 9.34 -1.54 3.62
C LYS A 55 7.95 -2.17 3.49
N ILE A 56 7.87 -3.44 3.10
CA ILE A 56 6.63 -4.20 3.00
C ILE A 56 5.98 -4.38 4.38
N ILE A 57 6.76 -4.80 5.39
CA ILE A 57 6.28 -4.97 6.78
C ILE A 57 5.73 -3.65 7.33
N ASN A 58 6.43 -2.53 7.11
CA ASN A 58 5.96 -1.22 7.54
C ASN A 58 4.64 -0.82 6.86
N LEU A 59 4.47 -1.19 5.60
CA LEU A 59 3.24 -0.92 4.87
C LEU A 59 2.07 -1.78 5.37
N TYR A 60 2.32 -3.06 5.63
CA TYR A 60 1.37 -3.97 6.27
C TYR A 60 0.95 -3.44 7.66
N ASN A 61 1.91 -3.07 8.51
CA ASN A 61 1.63 -2.50 9.83
C ASN A 61 0.81 -1.21 9.74
N TYR A 62 1.07 -0.37 8.74
CA TYR A 62 0.28 0.83 8.48
C TYR A 62 -1.17 0.51 8.11
N LEU A 63 -1.40 -0.47 7.23
CA LEU A 63 -2.74 -0.93 6.85
C LEU A 63 -3.49 -1.54 8.05
N ASN A 64 -2.81 -2.39 8.80
CA ASN A 64 -3.37 -3.08 9.96
C ASN A 64 -3.73 -2.09 11.08
N SER A 65 -2.81 -1.18 11.44
CA SER A 65 -3.06 -0.16 12.48
C SER A 65 -4.19 0.82 12.13
N LYS A 66 -4.46 1.03 10.84
CA LYS A 66 -5.59 1.84 10.37
C LYS A 66 -6.89 1.03 10.16
N LYS A 67 -6.92 -0.25 10.53
CA LYS A 67 -8.05 -1.18 10.32
C LYS A 67 -8.56 -1.16 8.87
N ARG A 68 -7.63 -0.98 7.92
CA ARG A 68 -7.94 -0.95 6.48
C ARG A 68 -7.89 -2.33 5.84
N ILE A 69 -7.38 -3.30 6.57
CA ILE A 69 -7.54 -4.71 6.28
C ILE A 69 -8.92 -5.08 6.84
N LYS A 70 -9.91 -5.30 5.97
CA LYS A 70 -11.10 -6.04 6.36
C LYS A 70 -10.72 -7.51 6.26
N ASP A 71 -11.03 -8.31 7.27
CA ASP A 71 -11.02 -9.77 7.14
C ASP A 71 -12.00 -10.10 6.02
N GLU A 72 -11.47 -10.29 4.81
CA GLU A 72 -12.21 -10.90 3.72
C GLU A 72 -12.09 -12.42 3.94
N ASN A 73 -12.88 -12.93 4.89
CA ASN A 73 -13.21 -14.35 5.02
C ASN A 73 -14.56 -14.62 4.36
#